data_AF-A0A3R7IKB3-F1
#
_entry.id   AF-A0A3R7IKB3-F1
#
_cell.length_a   1.000
_cell.length_b   1.000
_cell.length_c   1.000
_cell.angle_alpha   90.00
_cell.angle_beta   90.00
_cell.angle_gamma   90.00
#
_symmetry.space_group_name_H-M   'P 1'
#
loop_
_entity.id
_entity.type
_entity.pdbx_description
1 polymer ?
#
loop_
_entity_poly.entity_id
_entity_poly.type
_entity_poly.pdbx_seq_one_letter_code
_entity_poly.pdbx_strand_id
1 'polypeptide(L)'
;MEQQIQATEEELAGFASGTVTCISPALERVLLEMRQTGVPCYAWAHLKVLLLAKLQLALDQMDGDAGSKSRRASVTQLLQTFEGPPFTLQRLTEIILEPHRSYRSLPKLLNALEKLLAVSSTIQVVDPRTAQAILQQFQNQNPGQMEADTPIVGPATQAIDINATLDVEARAPWGNEAQATA
;
A
#
# COMPACT_ATOMS: atom_id res chain seq x y z
N MET A 1 7.56 -1.78 24.59
CA MET A 1 7.01 -1.67 23.22
C MET A 1 7.19 -0.24 22.68
N GLU A 2 6.78 0.80 23.41
CA GLU A 2 7.08 2.20 23.03
C GLU A 2 8.57 2.49 22.86
N GLN A 3 9.42 1.97 23.74
CA GLN A 3 10.88 2.07 23.60
C GLN A 3 11.40 1.46 22.28
N GLN A 4 10.73 0.42 21.78
CA GLN A 4 11.11 -0.22 20.51
C GLN A 4 10.68 0.62 19.30
N ILE A 5 9.50 1.28 19.35
CA ILE A 5 9.08 2.24 18.33
C ILE A 5 10.10 3.38 18.28
N GLN A 6 10.39 3.99 19.44
CA GLN A 6 11.30 5.11 19.54
C GLN A 6 12.69 4.78 19.00
N ALA A 7 13.24 3.62 19.38
CA ALA A 7 14.53 3.17 18.87
C ALA A 7 14.50 2.96 17.34
N THR A 8 13.40 2.43 16.80
CA THR A 8 13.24 2.24 15.35
C THR A 8 13.13 3.59 14.61
N GLU A 9 12.44 4.57 15.19
CA GLU A 9 12.33 5.93 14.65
C GLU A 9 13.70 6.64 14.62
N GLU A 10 14.48 6.53 15.70
CA GLU A 10 15.83 7.09 15.80
C GLU A 10 16.77 6.44 14.78
N GLU A 11 16.68 5.12 14.60
CA GLU A 11 17.49 4.41 13.62
C GLU A 11 17.09 4.74 12.18
N LEU A 12 15.80 4.89 11.90
CA LEU A 12 15.29 5.38 10.61
C LEU A 12 15.79 6.80 10.30
N ALA A 13 15.77 7.69 11.29
CA ALA A 13 16.31 9.05 11.15
C ALA A 13 17.84 9.05 10.96
N GLY A 14 18.54 8.19 11.69
CA GLY A 14 19.97 7.94 11.52
C GLY A 14 20.30 7.43 10.11
N PHE A 15 19.49 6.53 9.57
CA PHE A 15 19.65 6.03 8.21
C PHE A 15 19.37 7.12 7.16
N ALA A 16 18.29 7.89 7.34
CA ALA A 16 17.92 8.97 6.43
C ALA A 16 18.93 10.12 6.39
N SER A 17 19.61 10.39 7.51
CA SER A 17 20.69 11.39 7.61
C SER A 17 22.04 10.89 7.10
N GLY A 18 22.18 9.59 6.81
CA GLY A 18 23.44 8.96 6.42
C GLY A 18 24.36 8.61 7.59
N THR A 19 23.91 8.77 8.84
CA THR A 19 24.63 8.32 10.04
C THR A 19 24.71 6.79 10.10
N VAL A 20 23.64 6.12 9.68
CA VAL A 20 23.58 4.66 9.54
C VAL A 20 23.62 4.34 8.04
N THR A 21 24.59 3.53 7.61
CA THR A 21 24.83 3.28 6.18
C THR A 21 24.39 1.89 5.71
N CYS A 22 23.88 1.04 6.60
CA CYS A 22 23.42 -0.32 6.28
C CYS A 22 21.99 -0.57 6.76
N ILE A 23 21.29 -1.48 6.09
CA ILE A 23 19.96 -1.91 6.49
C ILE A 23 20.11 -2.90 7.66
N SER A 24 19.85 -2.43 8.87
CA SER A 24 19.90 -3.25 10.08
C SER A 24 18.71 -4.22 10.17
N PRO A 25 18.74 -5.21 11.09
CA PRO A 25 17.60 -6.09 11.34
C PRO A 25 16.32 -5.34 11.76
N ALA A 26 16.45 -4.15 12.36
CA ALA A 26 15.29 -3.34 12.73
C ALA A 26 14.64 -2.69 11.50
N LEU A 27 15.46 -2.12 10.61
CA LEU A 27 15.00 -1.54 9.35
C LEU A 27 14.44 -2.61 8.41
N GLU A 28 15.05 -3.80 8.38
CA GLU A 28 14.52 -4.93 7.61
C GLU A 28 13.15 -5.38 8.14
N ARG A 29 12.93 -5.33 9.47
CA ARG A 29 11.60 -5.61 10.05
C ARG A 29 10.54 -4.64 9.56
N VAL A 30 10.85 -3.33 9.49
CA VAL A 30 9.94 -2.32 8.95
C VAL A 30 9.56 -2.63 7.49
N LEU A 31 10.54 -3.05 6.68
CA LEU A 31 10.28 -3.51 5.30
C LEU A 31 9.38 -4.75 5.28
N LEU A 32 9.63 -5.73 6.16
CA LEU A 32 8.81 -6.95 6.26
C LEU A 32 7.38 -6.67 6.73
N GLU A 33 7.17 -5.68 7.59
CA GLU A 33 5.84 -5.22 8.01
C GLU A 33 5.11 -4.55 6.85
N MET A 34 5.76 -3.61 6.15
CA MET A 34 5.17 -2.97 4.96
C MET A 34 4.85 -3.97 3.85
N ARG A 35 5.68 -4.99 3.66
CA ARG A 35 5.42 -6.12 2.76
C ARG A 35 4.13 -6.85 3.11
N GLN A 36 3.84 -7.04 4.39
CA GLN A 36 2.69 -7.84 4.85
C GLN A 36 1.41 -7.03 4.89
N THR A 37 1.46 -5.78 5.34
CA THR A 37 0.28 -4.96 5.62
C THR A 37 0.01 -3.89 4.58
N GLY A 38 1.06 -3.44 3.87
CA GLY A 38 1.00 -2.24 3.04
C GLY A 38 0.85 -0.93 3.81
N VAL A 39 0.87 -0.97 5.15
CA VAL A 39 0.65 0.19 6.01
C VAL A 39 1.98 0.85 6.37
N PRO A 40 2.21 2.11 5.99
CA PRO A 40 3.41 2.85 6.37
C PRO A 40 3.25 3.37 7.80
N CYS A 41 4.01 2.79 8.73
CA CYS A 41 3.94 3.10 10.16
C CYS A 41 4.97 4.13 10.65
N TYR A 42 5.70 4.80 9.75
CA TYR A 42 6.73 5.79 10.13
C TYR A 42 6.76 6.92 9.12
N ALA A 43 7.41 8.04 9.48
CA ALA A 43 7.50 9.21 8.61
C ALA A 43 7.99 8.84 7.21
N TRP A 44 7.21 9.24 6.19
CA TRP A 44 7.48 8.86 4.80
C TRP A 44 8.87 9.28 4.32
N ALA A 45 9.37 10.43 4.77
CA ALA A 45 10.72 10.87 4.42
C ALA A 45 11.80 9.82 4.77
N HIS A 46 11.69 9.18 5.94
CA HIS A 46 12.63 8.13 6.35
C HIS A 46 12.36 6.81 5.62
N LEU A 47 11.09 6.40 5.51
CA LEU A 47 10.71 5.19 4.79
C LEU A 47 11.13 5.24 3.32
N LYS A 48 11.00 6.39 2.66
CA LYS A 48 11.39 6.59 1.27
C LYS A 48 12.87 6.35 1.07
N VAL A 49 13.74 6.87 1.95
CA VAL A 49 15.19 6.63 1.88
C VAL A 49 15.51 5.14 2.05
N LEU A 50 14.85 4.48 3.01
CA LEU A 50 15.01 3.04 3.22
C LEU A 50 14.57 2.21 2.00
N LEU A 51 13.41 2.53 1.41
CA LEU A 51 12.90 1.88 0.21
C LEU A 51 13.81 2.12 -1.00
N LEU A 52 14.35 3.32 -1.15
CA LEU A 52 15.32 3.64 -2.21
C LEU A 52 16.58 2.81 -2.09
N ALA A 53 17.15 2.72 -0.89
CA ALA A 53 18.32 1.89 -0.63
C ALA A 53 18.03 0.41 -0.92
N LYS A 54 16.88 -0.11 -0.46
CA LYS A 54 16.49 -1.50 -0.72
C LYS A 54 16.24 -1.78 -2.20
N LEU A 55 15.60 -0.84 -2.91
CA LEU A 55 15.37 -0.89 -4.35
C LEU A 55 16.69 -0.95 -5.12
N GLN A 56 17.67 -0.11 -4.78
CA GLN A 56 19.00 -0.12 -5.40
C GLN A 56 19.69 -1.47 -5.19
N LEU A 57 19.71 -1.97 -3.95
CA LEU A 57 20.26 -3.30 -3.64
C LEU A 57 19.55 -4.41 -4.42
N ALA A 58 18.23 -4.34 -4.59
CA ALA A 58 17.46 -5.33 -5.33
C ALA A 58 17.77 -5.30 -6.84
N LEU A 59 17.98 -4.11 -7.41
CA LEU A 59 18.36 -3.94 -8.80
C LEU A 59 19.80 -4.40 -9.06
N ASP A 60 20.71 -4.17 -8.11
CA ASP A 60 22.12 -4.57 -8.22
C ASP A 60 22.33 -6.08 -8.10
N GLN A 61 21.39 -6.81 -7.47
CA GLN A 61 21.37 -8.28 -7.45
C GLN A 61 21.04 -8.92 -8.80
N MET A 62 20.52 -8.15 -9.76
CA MET A 62 20.07 -8.65 -11.05
C MET A 62 21.07 -8.28 -12.14
N ASP A 63 21.44 -9.21 -13.00
CA ASP A 63 22.30 -8.93 -14.14
C ASP A 63 21.63 -7.98 -15.14
N GLY A 64 22.38 -7.00 -15.63
CA GLY A 64 21.87 -5.97 -16.54
C GLY A 64 22.92 -5.47 -17.53
N ASP A 65 22.43 -4.93 -18.64
CA ASP A 65 23.23 -4.30 -19.68
C ASP A 65 23.29 -2.77 -19.53
N ALA A 66 23.96 -2.09 -20.46
CA ALA A 66 24.05 -0.63 -20.49
C ALA A 66 22.67 0.05 -20.58
N GLY A 67 21.73 -0.52 -21.34
CA GLY A 67 20.36 -0.01 -21.46
C GLY A 67 19.58 -0.06 -20.15
N SER A 68 19.89 -1.06 -19.32
CA SER A 68 19.28 -1.25 -18.01
C SER A 68 19.69 -0.17 -17.00
N LYS A 69 20.88 0.43 -17.11
CA LYS A 69 21.32 1.52 -16.20
C LYS A 69 20.40 2.72 -16.24
N SER A 70 20.02 3.17 -17.43
CA SER A 70 19.09 4.30 -17.58
C SER A 70 17.75 4.00 -16.93
N ARG A 71 17.23 2.79 -17.12
CA ARG A 71 15.94 2.38 -16.57
C ARG A 71 15.96 2.21 -15.05
N ARG A 72 17.07 1.71 -14.48
CA ARG A 72 17.29 1.67 -13.02
C ARG A 72 17.18 3.09 -12.44
N ALA A 73 17.89 4.05 -13.04
CA ALA A 73 17.83 5.45 -12.61
C ALA A 73 16.41 6.02 -12.73
N SER A 74 15.70 5.74 -13.82
CA SER A 74 14.30 6.17 -13.99
C SER A 74 13.38 5.63 -12.89
N VAL A 75 13.47 4.34 -12.55
CA VAL A 75 12.67 3.73 -11.48
C VAL A 75 13.00 4.32 -10.11
N THR A 76 14.29 4.53 -9.82
CA THR A 76 14.72 5.21 -8.59
C THR A 76 14.16 6.63 -8.52
N GLN A 77 14.20 7.38 -9.62
CA GLN A 77 13.65 8.74 -9.70
C GLN A 77 12.14 8.75 -9.49
N LEU A 78 11.39 7.82 -10.10
CA LEU A 78 9.94 7.70 -9.89
C LEU A 78 9.58 7.52 -8.41
N LEU A 79 10.32 6.70 -7.67
CA LEU A 79 10.07 6.55 -6.23
C LEU A 79 10.41 7.84 -5.45
N GLN A 80 11.44 8.60 -5.88
CA GLN A 80 11.82 9.85 -5.23
C GLN A 80 10.74 10.94 -5.34
N THR A 81 10.00 11.00 -6.45
CA THR A 81 8.99 12.04 -6.70
C THR A 81 7.76 11.94 -5.80
N PHE A 82 7.54 10.80 -5.15
CA PHE A 82 6.41 10.63 -4.25
C PHE A 82 6.54 11.49 -2.97
N GLU A 83 5.56 12.37 -2.76
CA GLU A 83 5.40 13.17 -1.54
C GLU A 83 4.83 12.37 -0.36
N GLY A 84 4.15 11.27 -0.65
CA GLY A 84 3.63 10.30 0.33
C GLY A 84 3.78 8.85 -0.16
N PRO A 85 3.58 7.86 0.72
CA PRO A 85 3.70 6.45 0.35
C PRO A 85 2.66 6.11 -0.74
N PRO A 86 3.04 5.45 -1.86
CA PRO A 86 2.09 5.06 -2.89
C PRO A 86 1.15 3.96 -2.38
N PHE A 87 -0.08 3.89 -2.89
CA PHE A 87 -1.00 2.78 -2.49
C PHE A 87 -0.47 1.39 -2.87
N THR A 88 0.50 1.33 -3.79
CA THR A 88 1.20 0.11 -4.20
C THR A 88 2.33 -0.28 -3.27
N LEU A 89 2.51 0.40 -2.12
CA LEU A 89 3.61 0.20 -1.17
C LEU A 89 3.82 -1.26 -0.79
N GLN A 90 2.75 -2.00 -0.51
CA GLN A 90 2.83 -3.43 -0.18
C GLN A 90 3.53 -4.21 -1.29
N ARG A 91 3.00 -4.09 -2.51
CA ARG A 91 3.47 -4.84 -3.67
C ARG A 91 4.87 -4.41 -4.10
N LEU A 92 5.17 -3.12 -4.00
CA LEU A 92 6.52 -2.59 -4.21
C LEU A 92 7.50 -3.26 -3.23
N THR A 93 7.15 -3.30 -1.94
CA THR A 93 8.03 -3.83 -0.88
C THR A 93 8.23 -5.34 -1.03
N GLU A 94 7.19 -6.10 -1.39
CA GLU A 94 7.29 -7.53 -1.72
C GLU A 94 8.33 -7.79 -2.82
N ILE A 95 8.28 -7.02 -3.90
CA ILE A 95 9.14 -7.24 -5.07
C ILE A 95 10.60 -6.90 -4.77
N ILE A 96 10.86 -5.77 -4.09
CA ILE A 96 12.25 -5.35 -3.79
C ILE A 96 12.90 -6.18 -2.68
N LEU A 97 12.11 -6.83 -1.80
CA LEU A 97 12.65 -7.76 -0.81
C LEU A 97 13.12 -9.07 -1.44
N GLU A 98 12.40 -9.58 -2.44
CA GLU A 98 12.68 -10.87 -3.08
C GLU A 98 12.67 -10.75 -4.62
N PRO A 99 13.63 -10.02 -5.22
CA PRO A 99 13.61 -9.71 -6.66
C PRO A 99 13.69 -10.97 -7.52
N HIS A 100 14.59 -11.91 -7.19
CA HIS A 100 14.76 -13.18 -7.91
C HIS A 100 13.58 -14.15 -7.78
N ARG A 101 12.84 -14.08 -6.66
CA ARG A 101 11.62 -14.87 -6.46
C ARG A 101 10.45 -14.30 -7.24
N SER A 102 10.41 -12.96 -7.34
CA SER A 102 9.33 -12.23 -8.00
C SER A 102 9.47 -12.25 -9.53
N TYR A 103 10.68 -12.06 -10.05
CA TYR A 103 10.96 -12.00 -11.48
C TYR A 103 12.27 -12.67 -11.85
N ARG A 104 12.25 -13.46 -12.93
CA ARG A 104 13.42 -14.19 -13.43
C ARG A 104 14.43 -13.34 -14.23
N SER A 105 14.11 -12.08 -14.52
CA SER A 105 14.99 -11.21 -15.31
C SER A 105 14.81 -9.73 -14.96
N LEU A 106 15.89 -8.96 -15.08
CA LEU A 106 15.91 -7.53 -14.80
C LEU A 106 14.90 -6.73 -15.62
N PRO A 107 14.72 -6.95 -16.95
CA PRO A 107 13.73 -6.20 -17.72
C PRO A 107 12.29 -6.40 -17.21
N LYS A 108 11.95 -7.61 -16.72
CA LYS A 108 10.63 -7.89 -16.14
C LYS A 108 10.45 -7.21 -14.80
N LEU A 109 11.50 -7.25 -13.96
CA LEU A 109 11.52 -6.53 -12.68
C LEU A 109 11.33 -5.02 -12.90
N LEU A 110 12.09 -4.42 -13.82
CA LEU A 110 11.98 -2.99 -14.16
C LEU A 110 10.57 -2.63 -14.67
N ASN A 111 10.01 -3.42 -15.60
CA ASN A 111 8.64 -3.21 -16.09
C ASN A 111 7.61 -3.25 -14.95
N ALA A 112 7.78 -4.15 -13.99
CA ALA A 112 6.88 -4.26 -12.86
C ALA A 112 7.00 -3.05 -11.91
N LEU A 113 8.23 -2.63 -11.61
CA LEU A 113 8.50 -1.47 -10.77
C LEU A 113 7.98 -0.17 -11.42
N GLU A 114 8.20 0.02 -12.72
CA GLU A 114 7.66 1.15 -13.49
C GLU A 114 6.13 1.19 -13.39
N LYS A 115 5.43 0.05 -13.53
CA LYS A 115 3.97 0.00 -13.37
C LYS A 115 3.50 0.33 -11.96
N LEU A 116 4.20 -0.15 -10.94
CA LEU A 116 3.83 0.11 -9.54
C LEU A 116 4.07 1.55 -9.13
N LEU A 117 5.03 2.23 -9.77
CA LEU A 117 5.37 3.62 -9.51
C LEU A 117 4.72 4.62 -10.50
N ALA A 118 4.04 4.13 -11.54
CA ALA A 118 3.26 4.97 -12.47
C ALA A 118 1.93 5.48 -11.86
N VAL A 119 1.63 5.09 -10.62
CA VAL A 119 0.44 5.52 -9.90
C VAL A 119 0.58 6.95 -9.39
N SER A 120 -0.54 7.65 -9.18
CA SER A 120 -0.55 9.01 -8.64
C SER A 120 -1.10 9.11 -7.22
N SER A 121 -1.82 8.09 -6.73
CA SER A 121 -2.45 8.15 -5.41
C SER A 121 -1.50 7.69 -4.30
N THR A 122 -1.57 8.42 -3.19
CA THR A 122 -0.81 8.16 -1.96
C THR A 122 -1.74 7.77 -0.82
N ILE A 123 -1.22 7.05 0.15
CA ILE A 123 -1.90 6.69 1.40
C ILE A 123 -1.32 7.48 2.58
N GLN A 124 -2.09 7.59 3.66
CA GLN A 124 -1.64 8.28 4.87
C GLN A 124 -0.69 7.39 5.68
N VAL A 125 0.31 8.02 6.29
CA VAL A 125 1.16 7.36 7.30
C VAL A 125 0.33 7.19 8.57
N VAL A 126 0.42 6.00 9.17
CA VAL A 126 -0.23 5.70 10.44
C VAL A 126 0.81 5.81 11.55
N ASP A 127 0.49 6.53 12.63
CA ASP A 127 1.35 6.54 13.80
C ASP A 127 1.33 5.14 14.45
N PRO A 128 2.50 4.52 14.69
CA PRO A 128 2.58 3.17 15.23
C PRO A 128 2.00 3.10 16.65
N ARG A 129 2.01 4.20 17.40
CA ARG A 129 1.39 4.31 18.72
C ARG A 129 -0.14 4.30 18.62
N THR A 130 -0.71 4.92 17.60
CA THR A 130 -2.16 4.88 17.33
C THR A 130 -2.62 3.47 17.01
N ALA A 131 -1.89 2.75 16.15
CA ALA A 131 -2.20 1.35 15.84
C ALA A 131 -2.14 0.47 17.10
N GLN A 132 -1.17 0.70 17.99
CA GLN A 132 -1.06 -0.01 19.26
C GLN A 132 -2.19 0.31 20.22
N ALA A 133 -2.58 1.58 20.36
CA ALA A 133 -3.69 1.98 21.22
C ALA A 133 -4.99 1.30 20.81
N ILE A 134 -5.26 1.22 19.50
CA ILE A 134 -6.43 0.52 18.95
C ILE A 134 -6.39 -0.98 19.29
N LEU A 135 -5.24 -1.64 19.10
CA LEU A 135 -5.10 -3.07 19.42
C LEU A 135 -5.28 -3.36 20.92
N GLN A 136 -4.73 -2.51 21.80
CA GLN A 136 -4.93 -2.64 23.24
C GLN A 136 -6.39 -2.46 23.63
N GLN A 137 -7.10 -1.51 23.02
CA GLN A 137 -8.55 -1.33 23.25
C GLN A 137 -9.34 -2.59 22.88
N PHE A 138 -9.05 -3.20 21.72
CA PHE A 138 -9.71 -4.45 21.32
C PHE A 138 -9.37 -5.64 22.23
N GLN A 139 -8.14 -5.71 22.75
CA GLN A 139 -7.74 -6.76 23.70
C GLN A 139 -8.36 -6.58 25.08
N ASN A 140 -8.56 -5.33 25.51
CA ASN A 140 -9.19 -4.99 26.78
C ASN A 140 -10.73 -5.06 26.72
N GLN A 141 -11.31 -5.14 25.52
CA GLN A 141 -12.73 -5.45 25.35
C GLN A 141 -12.99 -6.91 25.75
N ASN A 142 -13.53 -7.10 26.95
CA ASN A 142 -14.03 -8.37 27.44
C ASN A 142 -15.18 -8.86 26.53
N PRO A 143 -15.17 -10.10 25.99
CA PRO A 143 -16.24 -10.61 25.11
C PRO A 143 -17.63 -10.71 25.77
N GLY A 144 -17.78 -10.34 27.04
CA GLY A 144 -19.02 -10.35 27.80
C GLY A 144 -19.73 -9.00 27.97
N GLN A 145 -19.25 -7.90 27.38
CA GLN A 145 -19.88 -6.57 27.51
C GLN A 145 -20.05 -5.89 26.15
N MET A 146 -20.82 -6.50 25.25
CA MET A 146 -21.57 -5.72 24.28
C MET A 146 -22.85 -5.27 24.98
N GLU A 147 -22.86 -4.07 25.58
CA GLU A 147 -24.14 -3.41 25.87
C GLU A 147 -24.76 -3.05 24.53
N ALA A 148 -25.75 -3.85 24.13
CA ALA A 148 -26.64 -3.57 23.04
C ALA A 148 -27.61 -2.46 23.46
N ASP A 149 -27.13 -1.23 23.60
CA ASP A 149 -27.99 -0.07 23.79
C ASP A 149 -27.59 1.05 22.84
N THR A 150 -27.87 0.82 21.57
CA THR A 150 -28.42 1.89 20.74
C THR A 150 -29.37 1.24 19.74
N PRO A 151 -30.69 1.47 19.81
CA PRO A 151 -31.55 1.03 18.74
C PRO A 151 -31.11 1.76 17.47
N ILE A 152 -30.63 0.99 16.48
CA ILE A 152 -30.53 1.46 15.11
C ILE A 152 -31.97 1.79 14.71
N VAL A 153 -32.30 3.08 14.65
CA VAL A 153 -33.52 3.54 13.99
C VAL A 153 -33.35 3.15 12.53
N GLY A 154 -33.96 2.02 12.16
CA GLY A 154 -34.06 1.64 10.76
C GLY A 154 -34.81 2.73 10.00
N PRO A 155 -34.44 3.03 8.75
CA PRO A 155 -35.26 3.90 7.91
C PRO A 155 -36.66 3.27 7.84
N ALA A 156 -37.70 4.07 8.10
CA ALA A 156 -39.08 3.62 8.07
C ALA A 156 -39.41 3.09 6.67
N THR A 157 -39.52 1.77 6.55
CA THR A 157 -39.99 1.11 5.32
C THR A 157 -41.46 1.47 5.16
N GLN A 158 -41.77 2.43 4.29
CA GLN A 158 -43.13 2.58 3.79
C GLN A 158 -43.49 1.30 3.03
N ALA A 159 -44.57 0.64 3.46
CA ALA A 159 -45.07 -0.56 2.81
C ALA A 159 -45.42 -0.24 1.35
N ILE A 160 -44.64 -0.81 0.43
CA ILE A 160 -44.96 -0.80 -1.00
C ILE A 160 -46.09 -1.82 -1.18
N ASP A 161 -47.23 -1.35 -1.68
CA ASP A 161 -48.37 -2.20 -2.02
C ASP A 161 -47.98 -3.10 -3.21
N ILE A 162 -47.87 -4.40 -2.95
CA ILE A 162 -47.38 -5.42 -3.90
C ILE A 162 -48.39 -5.77 -5.01
N ASN A 163 -49.57 -5.14 -5.05
CA ASN A 163 -50.58 -5.37 -6.08
C ASN A 163 -50.62 -4.31 -7.20
N ALA A 164 -49.67 -3.37 -7.23
CA ALA A 164 -49.52 -2.50 -8.38
C ALA A 164 -48.76 -3.26 -9.50
N THR A 165 -49.49 -3.76 -10.50
CA THR A 165 -48.91 -4.21 -11.77
C THR A 165 -48.14 -3.05 -12.38
N LEU A 166 -46.81 -3.07 -12.22
CA LEU A 166 -45.88 -2.17 -12.89
C LEU A 166 -45.17 -2.98 -13.97
N ASP A 167 -45.59 -2.78 -15.22
CA ASP A 167 -44.85 -3.21 -16.41
C ASP A 167 -43.50 -2.48 -16.42
N VAL A 168 -42.45 -3.16 -15.95
CA VAL A 168 -41.07 -2.68 -16.05
C VAL A 168 -40.40 -3.43 -17.18
N GLU A 169 -40.43 -2.85 -18.39
CA GLU A 169 -39.59 -3.29 -19.50
C GLU A 169 -38.11 -3.07 -19.13
N ALA A 170 -37.41 -4.15 -18.79
CA ALA A 170 -35.98 -4.15 -18.57
C ALA A 170 -35.24 -3.97 -19.90
N ARG A 171 -34.80 -2.74 -20.20
CA ARG A 171 -33.95 -2.46 -21.36
C ARG A 171 -32.50 -2.31 -20.91
N ALA A 172 -31.67 -3.28 -21.28
CA ALA A 172 -30.23 -3.25 -21.03
C ALA A 172 -29.54 -2.17 -21.91
N PRO A 173 -28.55 -1.43 -21.39
CA PRO A 173 -28.04 -0.20 -22.02
C PRO A 173 -27.01 -0.40 -23.15
N TRP A 174 -26.83 -1.63 -23.67
CA TRP A 174 -25.80 -1.92 -24.69
C TRP A 174 -26.37 -2.58 -25.96
N GLY A 175 -27.58 -2.20 -26.36
CA GLY A 175 -28.16 -2.60 -27.64
C GLY A 175 -27.80 -1.59 -28.74
N ASN A 176 -27.04 -2.03 -29.74
CA ASN A 176 -26.64 -1.23 -30.91
C ASN A 176 -27.85 -0.60 -31.63
N GLU A 177 -27.86 0.73 -31.74
CA GLU A 177 -28.67 1.42 -32.73
C GLU A 177 -28.05 1.25 -34.12
N ALA A 178 -28.60 0.33 -34.91
CA ALA A 178 -28.47 0.35 -36.36
C ALA A 178 -29.77 0.90 -36.94
N GLN A 179 -29.82 2.22 -37.17
CA GLN A 179 -30.84 2.84 -38.01
C GLN A 179 -30.57 2.44 -39.46
N ALA A 180 -31.46 1.63 -40.04
CA ALA A 180 -31.59 1.49 -41.48
C ALA A 180 -33.01 1.94 -41.85
N THR A 181 -33.06 3.16 -42.39
CA THR A 181 -34.22 3.78 -43.03
C THR A 181 -34.59 3.05 -44.31
N ALA A 182 -35.89 2.84 -44.51
CA ALA A 182 -36.51 2.75 -45.83
C ALA A 182 -37.74 3.67 -45.82
#